data_AF-A0A2N2S6J6-F1
#
_entry.id   AF-A0A2N2S6J6-F1
#
_cell.length_a   1.000
_cell.length_b   1.000
_cell.length_c   1.000
_cell.angle_alpha   90.00
_cell.angle_beta   90.00
_cell.angle_gamma   90.00
#
_symmetry.space_group_name_H-M   'P 1'
#
loop_
_entity.id
_entity.type
_entity.pdbx_description
1 polymer ?
#
loop_
_entity_poly.entity_id
_entity_poly.type
_entity_poly.pdbx_seq_one_letter_code
_entity_poly.pdbx_strand_id
1 'polypeptide(L)'
;MSMHSKWEPNNLGLIPMVVEQSGRGERSYDIYSRLLKERVVFLVGPVNDMTANLVVAQLLFLEAENPDKDISFYINSPGGSVTAG
;
A
#
# COMPACT_ATOMS: atom_id res chain seq x y z
N MET A 1 -26.64 -14.63 15.87
CA MET A 1 -25.38 -15.21 15.37
C MET A 1 -24.76 -14.19 14.42
N SER A 2 -24.00 -13.21 14.94
CA SER A 2 -23.44 -12.13 14.13
C SER A 2 -22.29 -12.68 13.30
N MET A 3 -22.42 -12.66 11.96
CA MET A 3 -21.35 -13.00 11.03
C MET A 3 -20.25 -11.94 11.16
N HIS A 4 -19.27 -12.16 12.03
CA HIS A 4 -18.01 -11.43 11.95
C HIS A 4 -17.34 -11.81 10.63
N SER A 5 -17.15 -10.82 9.75
CA SER A 5 -16.39 -11.00 8.53
C SER A 5 -14.97 -11.45 8.93
N LYS A 6 -14.53 -12.62 8.45
CA LYS A 6 -13.22 -13.21 8.75
C LYS A 6 -12.03 -12.45 8.13
N TRP A 7 -12.27 -11.24 7.63
CA TRP A 7 -11.36 -10.49 6.76
C TRP A 7 -11.12 -9.07 7.24
N GLU A 8 -11.41 -8.76 8.50
CA GLU A 8 -10.83 -7.58 9.12
C GLU A 8 -9.40 -7.92 9.52
N PRO A 9 -8.37 -7.30 8.90
CA PRO A 9 -7.02 -7.38 9.44
C PRO A 9 -7.05 -6.79 10.86
N ASN A 10 -7.09 -7.69 11.85
CA ASN A 10 -6.91 -7.32 13.25
C ASN A 10 -5.58 -6.57 13.36
N ASN A 11 -5.64 -5.34 13.87
CA ASN A 11 -4.51 -4.47 14.19
C ASN A 11 -4.05 -3.41 13.15
N LEU A 12 -4.93 -2.90 12.28
CA LEU A 12 -4.63 -1.64 11.53
C LEU A 12 -4.54 -0.38 12.44
N GLY A 13 -4.80 -0.49 13.74
CA GLY A 13 -4.95 0.66 14.64
C GLY A 13 -3.66 1.45 14.93
N LEU A 14 -2.48 0.87 14.69
CA LEU A 14 -1.20 1.56 14.84
C LEU A 14 -0.26 1.12 13.71
N ILE A 15 -0.13 1.94 12.67
CA ILE A 15 0.89 1.73 11.63
C ILE A 15 2.24 2.14 12.23
N PRO A 16 3.24 1.24 12.28
CA PRO A 16 4.55 1.58 12.83
C PRO A 16 5.22 2.71 12.06
N MET A 17 5.86 3.61 12.81
CA MET A 17 6.71 4.66 12.24
C MET A 17 8.16 4.19 12.20
N VAL A 18 8.84 4.51 11.10
CA VAL A 18 10.27 4.25 10.89
C VAL A 18 11.00 5.57 10.69
N VAL A 19 12.22 5.65 11.21
CA VAL A 19 13.09 6.82 11.10
C VAL A 19 14.18 6.52 10.07
N GLU A 20 14.28 7.35 9.04
CA GLU A 20 15.34 7.30 8.05
C GLU A 20 16.35 8.42 8.32
N GLN A 21 17.62 8.05 8.52
CA GLN A 21 18.70 9.03 8.62
C GLN A 21 19.18 9.41 7.22
N SER A 22 19.12 10.69 6.91
CA SER A 22 19.69 11.27 5.69
C SER A 22 20.83 12.22 6.04
N GLY A 23 21.70 12.54 5.08
CA GLY A 23 22.77 13.54 5.29
C GLY A 23 22.29 14.95 5.67
N ARG A 24 20.98 15.22 5.60
CA ARG A 24 20.35 16.49 6.02
C ARG A 24 19.54 16.38 7.31
N GLY A 25 19.56 15.22 7.99
CA GLY A 25 18.82 14.96 9.23
C GLY A 25 17.92 13.73 9.16
N GLU A 26 17.11 13.55 10.20
CA GLU A 26 16.18 12.43 10.35
C GLU A 26 14.81 12.75 9.74
N ARG A 27 14.23 11.77 9.03
CA ARG A 27 12.86 11.87 8.51
C ARG A 27 12.06 10.64 8.91
N SER A 28 10.89 10.88 9.49
CA SER A 28 9.99 9.83 9.94
C SER A 28 8.92 9.55 8.90
N TYR A 29 8.65 8.27 8.65
CA TYR A 29 7.62 7.78 7.74
C TYR A 29 6.83 6.68 8.43
N ASP A 30 5.57 6.49 8.07
CA ASP A 30 4.95 5.20 8.34
C ASP A 30 5.60 4.13 7.45
N ILE A 31 5.52 2.86 7.87
CA ILE A 31 6.21 1.77 7.16
C ILE A 31 5.78 1.65 5.68
N TYR A 32 4.51 1.92 5.35
CA TYR A 32 4.04 1.83 3.96
C TYR A 32 4.58 2.98 3.12
N SER A 33 4.58 4.20 3.64
CA SER A 33 5.21 5.34 2.97
C SER A 33 6.70 5.12 2.73
N ARG A 34 7.42 4.50 3.69
CA ARG A 34 8.84 4.17 3.52
C ARG A 34 9.05 3.13 2.42
N LEU A 35 8.18 2.13 2.31
CA LEU A 35 8.25 1.07 1.31
C LEU A 35 7.84 1.57 -0.09
N LEU A 36 6.87 2.48 -0.18
CA LEU A 36 6.48 3.12 -1.44
C LEU A 36 7.66 3.89 -2.06
N LYS A 37 8.51 4.52 -1.23
CA LYS A 37 9.76 5.16 -1.68
C LYS A 37 10.76 4.17 -2.30
N GLU A 38 10.72 2.89 -1.90
CA GLU A 38 11.45 1.79 -2.56
C GLU A 38 10.65 1.13 -3.70
N ARG A 39 9.57 1.79 -4.15
CA ARG A 39 8.69 1.34 -5.24
C ARG A 39 7.97 0.03 -4.93
N VAL A 40 7.62 -0.18 -3.66
CA VAL A 40 6.83 -1.32 -3.20
C VAL A 40 5.38 -0.89 -2.99
N VAL A 41 4.46 -1.53 -3.71
CA VAL A 41 3.01 -1.29 -3.63
C VAL A 41 2.33 -2.53 -3.07
N PHE A 42 1.29 -2.32 -2.25
CA PHE A 42 0.54 -3.41 -1.61
C PHE A 42 -0.94 -3.37 -1.98
N LEU A 43 -1.49 -4.52 -2.34
CA LEU A 43 -2.93 -4.76 -2.40
C LEU A 43 -3.29 -5.80 -1.35
N VAL A 44 -3.79 -5.34 -0.20
CA VAL A 44 -4.16 -6.18 0.94
C VAL A 44 -5.66 -6.07 1.21
N GLY A 45 -6.32 -7.21 1.37
CA GLY A 45 -7.77 -7.28 1.59
C GLY A 45 -8.58 -7.19 0.30
N PRO A 46 -9.92 -7.03 0.40
CA PRO A 46 -10.82 -7.08 -0.75
C PRO A 46 -10.57 -5.98 -1.78
N VAL A 47 -10.75 -6.32 -3.07
CA VAL A 47 -10.71 -5.35 -4.17
C VAL A 47 -12.05 -4.63 -4.28
N ASN A 48 -12.04 -3.31 -4.14
CA ASN A 48 -13.17 -2.42 -4.37
C ASN A 48 -12.67 -1.11 -5.00
N ASP A 49 -13.58 -0.23 -5.40
CA ASP A 49 -13.23 1.01 -6.11
C ASP A 49 -12.25 1.89 -5.32
N MET A 50 -12.34 1.90 -3.99
CA MET A 50 -11.43 2.68 -3.15
C MET A 50 -10.03 2.09 -3.14
N THR A 51 -9.88 0.78 -2.90
CA THR A 51 -8.57 0.12 -2.86
C THR A 51 -7.90 0.11 -4.23
N ALA A 52 -8.67 -0.13 -5.29
CA ALA A 52 -8.20 -0.04 -6.67
C ALA A 52 -7.70 1.37 -7.01
N ASN A 53 -8.50 2.41 -6.71
CA ASN A 53 -8.12 3.80 -7.00
C ASN A 53 -6.84 4.22 -6.26
N LEU A 54 -6.64 3.75 -5.02
CA LEU A 54 -5.39 3.99 -4.27
C LEU A 54 -4.18 3.32 -4.93
N VAL A 55 -4.31 2.07 -5.39
CA VAL A 55 -3.24 1.37 -6.11
C VAL A 55 -2.92 2.09 -7.42
N VAL A 56 -3.93 2.48 -8.21
CA VAL A 56 -3.73 3.25 -9.46
C VAL A 56 -2.97 4.55 -9.19
N ALA A 57 -3.37 5.30 -8.16
CA ALA A 57 -2.68 6.55 -7.79
C ALA A 57 -1.20 6.31 -7.42
N GLN A 58 -0.88 5.24 -6.70
CA GLN A 58 0.50 4.88 -6.35
C GLN A 58 1.32 4.47 -7.58
N LEU A 59 0.74 3.71 -8.50
CA LEU A 59 1.41 3.30 -9.75
C LEU A 59 1.75 4.52 -10.62
N LEU A 60 0.79 5.42 -10.84
CA LEU A 60 1.00 6.65 -11.61
C LEU A 60 2.03 7.57 -10.95
N PHE A 61 2.02 7.67 -9.62
CA PHE A 61 3.03 8.41 -8.88
C PHE A 61 4.44 7.85 -9.12
N LEU A 62 4.62 6.53 -9.02
CA LEU A 62 5.91 5.88 -9.21
C LEU A 62 6.40 5.94 -10.66
N GLU A 63 5.49 5.83 -11.63
CA GLU A 63 5.78 6.01 -13.06
C GLU A 63 6.29 7.43 -13.34
N ALA A 64 5.63 8.45 -12.79
CA ALA A 64 6.04 9.84 -12.94
C ALA A 64 7.41 10.15 -12.29
N GLU A 65 7.77 9.48 -11.19
CA GLU A 65 9.10 9.65 -10.57
C GLU A 65 10.22 9.01 -11.39
N ASN A 66 9.99 7.80 -11.91
CA ASN A 66 10.94 7.10 -12.76
C ASN A 66 10.23 5.98 -13.54
N PRO A 67 9.95 6.17 -14.85
CA PRO A 67 9.23 5.19 -15.65
C PRO A 67 10.07 3.95 -15.99
N ASP A 68 11.40 4.05 -15.92
CA ASP A 68 12.32 2.97 -16.30
C ASP A 68 12.62 2.00 -15.15
N LYS A 69 12.19 2.32 -13.92
CA LYS A 69 12.41 1.48 -12.74
C LYS A 69 11.23 0.56 -12.47
N ASP A 70 11.54 -0.69 -12.17
CA ASP A 70 10.54 -1.68 -11.78
C ASP A 70 9.74 -1.27 -10.53
N ILE A 71 8.53 -1.79 -10.44
CA ILE A 71 7.64 -1.67 -9.28
C ILE A 71 7.42 -3.07 -8.72
N SER A 72 7.65 -3.24 -7.42
CA SER A 72 7.35 -4.50 -6.73
C SER A 72 5.93 -4.46 -6.19
N PHE A 73 5.03 -5.24 -6.78
CA PHE A 73 3.63 -5.29 -6.38
C PHE A 73 3.30 -6.56 -5.58
N TYR A 74 3.03 -6.40 -4.28
CA TYR A 74 2.70 -7.50 -3.38
C TYR A 74 1.19 -7.60 -3.18
N ILE A 75 0.64 -8.78 -3.45
CA ILE A 75 -0.80 -9.04 -3.42
C ILE A 75 -1.12 -10.05 -2.32
N ASN A 76 -1.96 -9.64 -1.37
CA ASN A 76 -2.60 -10.51 -0.39
C ASN A 76 -4.09 -10.15 -0.35
N SER A 77 -4.80 -10.55 -1.40
CA SER A 77 -6.19 -10.21 -1.61
C SER A 77 -7.01 -11.47 -1.91
N PRO A 78 -8.23 -11.61 -1.35
CA PRO A 78 -9.18 -12.65 -1.76
C PRO A 78 -9.87 -12.33 -3.10
N GLY A 79 -9.49 -11.23 -3.78
CA GLY A 79 -10.20 -10.69 -4.93
C GLY A 79 -11.33 -9.74 -4.52
N GLY A 80 -12.26 -9.48 -5.42
CA GLY A 80 -13.38 -8.57 -5.18
C GLY A 80 -14.09 -8.14 -6.45
N SER A 81 -14.36 -6.84 -6.58
CA SER A 81 -15.04 -6.27 -7.74
C SER A 81 -14.21 -6.44 -9.03
N VAL A 82 -14.81 -7.07 -10.05
CA VAL A 82 -14.19 -7.24 -11.38
C VAL A 82 -14.03 -5.90 -12.10
N THR A 83 -14.94 -4.95 -11.90
CA THR A 83 -14.82 -3.64 -12.56
C THR A 83 -13.76 -2.75 -11.92
N ALA A 84 -13.36 -3.05 -10.68
CA ALA A 84 -12.32 -2.31 -9.98
C ALA A 84 -10.91 -2.90 -10.22
N GLY A 85 -10.81 -4.22 -10.44
CA GLY A 85 -9.55 -4.93 -10.68
C GLY A 85 -9.08 -4.88 -12.12
#